data_AF-A0A7K3NQT5-F1
#
_entry.id   AF-A0A7K3NQT5-F1
#
_cell.length_a   1.000
_cell.length_b   1.000
_cell.length_c   1.000
_cell.angle_alpha   90.00
_cell.angle_beta   90.00
_cell.angle_gamma   90.00
#
_symmetry.space_group_name_H-M   'P 1'
#
loop_
_entity.id
_entity.type
_entity.pdbx_description
1 polymer ?
#
loop_
_entity_poly.entity_id
_entity_poly.type
_entity_poly.pdbx_seq_one_letter_code
_entity_poly.pdbx_strand_id
1 'polypeptide(L)'
;MTVEWEKHDDTTYFINLAKALLVAVVYDRMGTPGWKVQVGKRSLKDKFATAEDAKKIAVAFAERVLNQCREELETLKASEPPPKKA
;
A
#
# COMPACT_ATOMS: atom_id res chain seq x y z
N MET A 1 12.63 -13.46 -6.77
CA MET A 1 12.82 -12.03 -6.45
C MET A 1 12.39 -11.84 -5.00
N THR A 2 13.33 -11.83 -4.07
CA THR A 2 13.01 -11.62 -2.64
C THR A 2 12.69 -10.14 -2.47
N VAL A 3 11.48 -9.83 -1.99
CA VAL A 3 11.10 -8.43 -1.71
C VAL A 3 11.88 -7.98 -0.48
N GLU A 4 12.94 -7.20 -0.68
CA GLU A 4 13.73 -6.66 0.41
C GLU A 4 12.98 -5.49 1.05
N TRP A 5 12.59 -5.66 2.30
CA TRP A 5 11.97 -4.62 3.11
C TRP A 5 13.03 -3.69 3.66
N GLU A 6 12.91 -2.40 3.38
CA GLU A 6 13.72 -1.38 4.00
C GLU A 6 13.24 -1.17 5.44
N LYS A 7 14.18 -1.16 6.40
CA LYS A 7 13.89 -0.85 7.80
C LYS A 7 14.15 0.64 8.02
N HIS A 8 13.12 1.40 8.37
CA HIS A 8 13.28 2.81 8.75
C HIS A 8 13.73 2.93 10.21
N ASP A 9 13.09 2.15 11.09
CA ASP A 9 13.37 2.09 12.53
C ASP A 9 12.88 0.73 13.10
N ASP A 10 13.00 0.49 14.40
CA ASP A 10 12.55 -0.77 15.05
C ASP A 10 11.05 -1.03 14.95
N THR A 11 10.27 0.01 14.67
CA THR A 11 8.81 -0.01 14.57
C THR A 11 8.29 0.22 13.16
N THR A 12 9.15 0.41 12.16
CA THR A 12 8.71 0.75 10.80
C THR A 12 9.52 0.02 9.73
N TYR A 13 8.81 -0.70 8.86
CA TYR A 13 9.35 -1.31 7.65
C TYR A 13 8.60 -0.78 6.44
N PHE A 14 9.28 -0.60 5.30
CA PHE A 14 8.62 -0.17 4.08
C PHE A 14 9.24 -0.80 2.83
N ILE A 15 8.48 -0.78 1.74
CA ILE A 15 8.94 -1.09 0.38
C ILE A 15 8.37 -0.07 -0.59
N ASN A 16 9.18 0.31 -1.57
CA ASN A 16 8.76 1.17 -2.67
C ASN A 16 8.52 0.33 -3.93
N LEU A 17 7.24 0.11 -4.26
CA LEU A 17 6.88 -0.57 -5.50
C LEU A 17 6.99 0.41 -6.67
N ALA A 18 7.92 0.13 -7.58
CA ALA A 18 8.21 0.94 -8.77
C ALA A 18 8.46 2.44 -8.48
N LYS A 19 8.91 2.79 -7.25
CA LYS A 19 9.02 4.17 -6.73
C LYS A 19 7.71 4.98 -6.79
N ALA A 20 6.58 4.33 -7.03
CA ALA A 20 5.28 4.96 -7.23
C ALA A 20 4.32 4.65 -6.09
N LEU A 21 4.42 3.45 -5.51
CA LEU A 21 3.55 3.01 -4.42
C LEU A 21 4.37 2.61 -3.19
N LEU A 22 4.27 3.42 -2.15
CA LEU A 22 4.85 3.14 -0.85
C LEU A 22 3.96 2.14 -0.09
N VAL A 23 4.55 1.05 0.37
CA VAL A 23 3.91 0.09 1.28
C VAL A 23 4.68 0.12 2.59
N ALA A 24 4.00 0.40 3.70
CA ALA A 24 4.60 0.55 5.01
C ALA A 24 3.90 -0.36 6.04
N VAL A 25 4.70 -0.88 6.96
CA VAL A 25 4.29 -1.68 8.11
C VAL A 25 4.80 -0.97 9.34
N VAL A 26 3.88 -0.46 10.16
CA VAL A 26 4.19 0.43 11.29
C VAL A 26 3.62 -0.17 12.57
N TYR A 27 4.44 -0.28 13.61
CA TYR A 27 3.98 -0.73 14.92
C TYR A 27 3.29 0.41 15.66
N ASP A 28 1.99 0.23 15.91
CA ASP A 28 1.16 1.19 16.60
C ASP A 28 0.96 0.78 18.05
N ARG A 29 1.44 1.61 18.98
CA ARG A 29 1.33 1.39 20.42
C ARG A 29 0.04 1.98 21.02
N MET A 30 -0.76 2.70 20.23
CA MET A 30 -1.99 3.35 20.71
C MET A 30 -3.17 2.37 20.75
N GLY A 31 -3.87 2.33 21.88
CA GLY A 31 -4.98 1.39 22.10
C GLY A 31 -4.47 -0.05 22.21
N THR A 32 -5.05 -0.99 21.46
CA THR A 32 -4.51 -2.36 21.35
C THR A 32 -3.22 -2.34 20.52
N PRO A 33 -2.05 -2.68 21.08
CA PRO A 33 -0.79 -2.62 20.34
C PRO A 33 -0.78 -3.61 19.16
N GLY A 34 -0.18 -3.22 18.04
CA GLY A 34 -0.03 -4.12 16.91
C GLY A 34 0.53 -3.44 15.66
N TRP A 35 0.91 -4.25 14.69
CA TRP A 35 1.43 -3.81 13.41
C TRP A 35 0.30 -3.40 12.48
N LYS A 36 0.33 -2.16 12.00
CA LYS A 36 -0.58 -1.62 10.99
C LYS A 36 0.06 -1.71 9.61
N VAL A 37 -0.78 -1.88 8.60
CA VAL A 37 -0.39 -1.90 7.19
C VAL A 37 -0.92 -0.66 6.50
N GLN A 38 -0.05 0.05 5.78
CA GLN A 38 -0.38 1.22 4.99
C GLN A 38 0.14 1.04 3.57
N VAL A 39 -0.66 1.41 2.57
CA VAL A 39 -0.31 1.35 1.15
C VAL A 39 -0.74 2.66 0.51
N GLY A 40 0.23 3.51 0.15
CA GLY A 40 -0.03 4.87 -0.31
C GLY A 40 -0.86 5.65 0.70
N LYS A 41 -2.05 6.12 0.28
CA LYS A 41 -3.02 6.81 1.14
C LYS A 41 -4.04 5.87 1.80
N ARG A 42 -3.96 4.55 1.56
CA ARG A 42 -4.87 3.55 2.13
C ARG A 42 -4.23 2.90 3.34
N SER A 43 -5.03 2.53 4.32
CA SER A 43 -4.57 1.81 5.52
C SER A 43 -5.53 0.67 5.82
N LEU A 44 -4.99 -0.47 6.20
CA LEU A 44 -5.78 -1.59 6.69
C LEU A 44 -6.28 -1.25 8.10
N LYS A 45 -7.53 -1.61 8.42
CA LYS A 45 -8.11 -1.34 9.74
C LYS A 45 -7.57 -2.29 10.81
N ASP A 46 -7.33 -3.54 10.43
CA ASP A 46 -6.83 -4.57 11.34
C ASP A 46 -5.36 -4.35 11.70
N LYS A 47 -5.00 -4.79 12.90
CA LYS A 47 -3.63 -4.82 13.39
C LYS A 47 -3.16 -6.26 13.52
N PHE A 48 -1.87 -6.49 13.30
CA PHE A 48 -1.25 -7.81 13.37
C PHE A 48 -0.36 -7.94 14.60
N ALA A 49 -0.24 -9.14 15.13
CA ALA A 49 0.61 -9.42 16.29
C ALA A 49 2.11 -9.34 15.95
N THR A 50 2.50 -9.77 14.75
CA THR A 50 3.90 -9.84 14.30
C THR A 50 4.16 -8.97 13.06
N ALA A 51 5.40 -8.50 12.93
CA ALA A 51 5.82 -7.75 11.75
C ALA A 51 5.80 -8.63 10.48
N GLU A 52 6.10 -9.92 10.61
CA GLU A 52 6.14 -10.85 9.48
C GLU A 52 4.76 -11.09 8.90
N ASP A 53 3.74 -11.26 9.74
CA ASP A 53 2.35 -11.39 9.26
C ASP A 53 1.89 -10.08 8.61
N ALA A 54 2.17 -8.94 9.23
CA ALA A 54 1.87 -7.65 8.64
C ALA A 54 2.54 -7.46 7.26
N LYS A 55 3.80 -7.88 7.09
CA LYS A 55 4.51 -7.81 5.80
C LYS A 55 3.88 -8.71 4.74
N LYS A 56 3.48 -9.93 5.08
CA LYS A 56 2.78 -10.84 4.14
C LYS A 56 1.45 -10.24 3.68
N ILE A 57 0.66 -9.73 4.61
CA ILE A 57 -0.62 -9.11 4.29
C ILE A 57 -0.44 -7.79 3.54
N ALA A 58 0.60 -7.02 3.84
CA ALA A 58 0.89 -5.77 3.15
C ALA A 58 1.12 -5.95 1.65
N VAL A 59 1.79 -7.03 1.23
CA VAL A 59 1.99 -7.34 -0.20
C VAL A 59 0.66 -7.66 -0.88
N ALA A 60 -0.16 -8.51 -0.28
CA ALA A 60 -1.49 -8.86 -0.82
C ALA A 60 -2.43 -7.63 -0.86
N PHE A 61 -2.37 -6.79 0.18
CA PHE A 61 -3.13 -5.55 0.21
C PHE A 61 -2.64 -4.55 -0.85
N ALA A 62 -1.33 -4.47 -1.08
CA ALA A 62 -0.76 -3.64 -2.13
C ALA A 62 -1.23 -4.04 -3.53
N GLU A 63 -1.30 -5.34 -3.81
CA GLU A 63 -1.86 -5.86 -5.07
C GLU A 63 -3.33 -5.42 -5.24
N ARG A 64 -4.14 -5.54 -4.19
CA ARG A 64 -5.54 -5.07 -4.22
C ARG A 64 -5.65 -3.58 -4.51
N VAL A 65 -4.80 -2.74 -3.88
CA VAL A 65 -4.79 -1.30 -4.14
C VAL A 65 -4.34 -0.99 -5.56
N LEU A 66 -3.32 -1.68 -6.08
CA LEU A 66 -2.86 -1.51 -7.46
C LEU A 66 -3.95 -1.83 -8.48
N ASN A 67 -4.69 -2.91 -8.27
CA ASN A 67 -5.81 -3.28 -9.14
C ASN A 67 -6.90 -2.19 -9.13
N GLN A 68 -7.25 -1.67 -7.95
CA GLN A 68 -8.20 -0.57 -7.84
C GLN A 68 -7.70 0.70 -8.55
N CYS A 69 -6.44 1.07 -8.39
CA CYS A 69 -5.85 2.21 -9.10
C CYS A 69 -5.89 2.03 -10.62
N ARG A 70 -5.70 0.79 -11.10
CA ARG A 70 -5.79 0.47 -12.53
C ARG A 70 -7.23 0.63 -13.03
N GLU A 71 -8.22 0.13 -12.30
CA GLU A 71 -9.64 0.28 -12.66
C GLU A 71 -10.07 1.76 -12.71
N GLU A 72 -9.64 2.56 -11.71
CA GLU A 72 -9.88 4.00 -11.69
C GLU A 72 -9.21 4.71 -12.89
N LEU A 73 -7.96 4.33 -13.21
CA LEU A 73 -7.24 4.89 -14.35
C LEU A 73 -7.92 4.58 -15.69
N GLU A 74 -8.39 3.34 -15.90
CA GLU A 74 -9.08 2.97 -17.13
C GLU A 74 -10.43 3.69 -17.26
N THR A 75 -11.14 3.90 -16.14
CA THR A 75 -12.37 4.70 -16.11
C THR A 75 -12.12 6.15 -16.52
N LEU A 76 -11.01 6.74 -16.05
CA LEU A 76 -10.61 8.11 -16.40
C LEU A 76 -10.25 8.24 -17.89
N LYS A 77 -9.49 7.28 -18.44
CA LYS A 77 -9.17 7.25 -19.88
C LYS A 77 -10.42 7.11 -20.75
N ALA A 78 -11.39 6.31 -20.32
CA ALA A 78 -12.67 6.15 -21.02
C ALA A 78 -13.55 7.40 -20.96
N SER A 79 -13.30 8.30 -20.00
CA SER A 79 -14.09 9.51 -19.76
C SER A 79 -13.50 10.76 -20.43
N GLU A 80 -12.37 10.66 -21.15
CA GLU A 80 -11.82 11.77 -21.92
C GLU A 80 -12.77 12.13 -23.08
N PRO A 81 -13.40 13.33 -23.09
CA PRO A 81 -14.16 13.79 -24.24
C PRO A 81 -13.22 13.92 -25.44
N PRO A 82 -13.67 13.66 -26.69
CA PRO A 82 -12.83 13.85 -27.85
C PRO A 82 -12.27 15.28 -27.86
N PRO A 83 -10.99 15.48 -28.24
CA PRO A 83 -10.39 16.80 -28.27
C PRO A 83 -11.28 17.70 -29.12
N LYS A 84 -11.70 18.84 -28.55
CA LYS A 84 -12.39 19.90 -29.30
C LYS A 84 -11.47 20.25 -30.46
N LYS A 85 -11.85 19.85 -31.68
CA LYS A 85 -11.20 20.32 -32.90
C LYS A 85 -11.25 21.85 -32.86
N ALA A 86 -10.07 22.46 -32.91
CA ALA A 86 -9.89 23.88 -33.14
C ALA A 86 -10.33 24.23 -34.57
#